data_AF-A0AA40R5U8-F1
#
_entry.id   AF-A0AA40R5U8-F1
#
_cell.length_a   1.000
_cell.length_b   1.000
_cell.length_c   1.000
_cell.angle_alpha   90.00
_cell.angle_beta   90.00
_cell.angle_gamma   90.00
#
_symmetry.space_group_name_H-M   'P 1'
#
loop_
_entity.id
_entity.type
_entity.pdbx_description
1 polymer ?
#
loop_
_entity_poly.entity_id
_entity_poly.type
_entity_poly.pdbx_seq_one_letter_code
_entity_poly.pdbx_strand_id
1 'polypeptide(L)'
;MDGDNVIDTFSVGHFFGRDKQPVRQIWKFIVVYMEQGPQALPKDMVIGTSTSRSWANCFLWAKSYCDIFLPIPLVNWVAAALVTCMRWLVMQSCKDPVWPAEIEATSAIEPNDPHQWAEPKITGEFAKDDKVWAAMLARAKRRDKQEH
;
A
#
# COMPACT_ATOMS: atom_id res chain seq x y z
N MET A 1 4.83 1.44 25.92
CA MET A 1 5.41 0.38 26.78
C MET A 1 5.31 0.86 28.22
N ASP A 2 5.00 -0.05 29.14
CA ASP A 2 5.01 0.21 30.59
C ASP A 2 5.92 -0.85 31.23
N GLY A 3 7.12 -0.44 31.63
CA GLY A 3 8.21 -1.36 31.92
C GLY A 3 8.53 -2.29 30.73
N ASP A 4 8.63 -3.60 31.00
CA ASP A 4 8.87 -4.65 29.99
C ASP A 4 7.61 -5.07 29.22
N ASN A 5 6.45 -4.47 29.50
CA ASN A 5 5.20 -4.86 28.87
C ASN A 5 4.88 -3.98 27.65
N VAL A 6 4.69 -4.65 26.50
CA VAL A 6 4.18 -4.04 25.27
C VAL A 6 2.67 -3.79 25.43
N ILE A 7 2.32 -2.61 25.95
CA ILE A 7 0.93 -2.17 26.15
C ILE A 7 0.19 -1.87 24.84
N ASP A 8 0.89 -1.36 23.82
CA ASP A 8 0.30 -1.00 22.54
C ASP A 8 1.07 -1.69 21.41
N THR A 9 0.38 -2.52 20.64
CA THR A 9 0.88 -3.09 19.38
C THR A 9 -0.06 -2.65 18.28
N PHE A 10 0.46 -1.97 17.26
CA PHE A 10 -0.27 -1.76 16.02
C PHE A 10 0.22 -2.77 15.00
N SER A 11 -0.71 -3.53 14.41
CA SER A 11 -0.38 -4.41 13.30
C SER A 11 -0.31 -3.57 12.01
N VAL A 12 0.87 -3.46 11.42
CA VAL A 12 1.00 -3.04 10.00
C VAL A 12 0.60 -4.24 9.15
N GLY A 13 -0.70 -4.46 9.00
CA GLY A 13 -1.24 -5.60 8.27
C GLY A 13 -1.09 -5.40 6.77
N HIS A 14 -0.28 -6.22 6.12
CA HIS A 14 -0.32 -6.43 4.68
C HIS A 14 -0.35 -7.93 4.41
N PHE A 15 -1.11 -8.36 3.41
CA PHE A 15 -1.14 -9.76 3.04
C PHE A 15 0.16 -10.11 2.32
N PHE A 16 0.99 -10.91 2.97
CA PHE A 16 2.18 -11.50 2.35
C PHE A 16 1.89 -12.96 2.02
N GLY A 17 2.34 -13.40 0.86
CA GLY A 17 2.32 -14.81 0.51
C GLY A 17 3.25 -15.64 1.40
N ARG A 18 3.56 -16.87 0.98
CA ARG A 18 4.49 -17.75 1.72
C ARG A 18 5.95 -17.25 1.73
N ASP A 19 6.29 -16.28 0.88
CA ASP A 19 7.62 -15.70 0.81
C ASP A 19 7.86 -14.68 1.94
N LYS A 20 9.01 -14.80 2.60
CA LYS A 20 9.46 -13.93 3.68
C LYS A 20 10.17 -12.67 3.17
N GLN A 21 10.62 -12.64 1.91
CA GLN A 21 11.36 -11.50 1.37
C GLN A 21 10.56 -10.18 1.38
N PRO A 22 9.28 -10.13 0.98
CA PRO A 22 8.50 -8.89 1.03
C PRO A 22 8.37 -8.33 2.45
N VAL A 23 8.17 -9.21 3.43
CA VAL A 23 8.11 -8.85 4.86
C VAL A 23 9.43 -8.23 5.31
N ARG A 24 10.56 -8.86 4.97
CA ARG A 24 11.90 -8.36 5.30
C ARG A 24 12.19 -7.02 4.63
N GLN A 25 11.72 -6.81 3.40
CA GLN A 25 11.90 -5.54 2.70
C GLN A 25 11.14 -4.40 3.37
N ILE A 26 9.90 -4.64 3.80
CA ILE A 26 9.10 -3.65 4.54
C ILE A 26 9.69 -3.40 5.92
N TRP A 27 10.15 -4.45 6.60
CA TRP A 27 10.86 -4.28 7.87
C TRP A 27 12.11 -3.40 7.71
N LYS A 28 12.96 -3.70 6.72
CA LYS A 28 14.16 -2.90 6.43
C LYS A 28 13.81 -1.47 6.07
N PHE A 29 12.73 -1.25 5.33
CA PHE A 29 12.21 0.08 5.02
C PHE A 29 11.87 0.86 6.30
N ILE A 30 11.13 0.24 7.24
CA ILE A 30 10.74 0.87 8.50
C ILE A 30 11.99 1.20 9.33
N VAL A 31 12.92 0.25 9.47
CA VAL A 31 14.17 0.46 10.21
C VAL A 31 14.97 1.63 9.63
N VAL A 32 15.20 1.66 8.32
CA VAL A 32 15.96 2.73 7.68
C VAL A 32 15.27 4.08 7.85
N TYR A 33 13.94 4.13 7.70
CA TYR A 33 13.17 5.35 7.90
C TYR A 33 13.28 5.87 9.35
N MET A 34 13.17 4.98 10.34
CA MET A 34 13.22 5.34 11.75
C MET A 34 14.62 5.73 12.23
N GLU A 35 15.67 5.08 11.74
CA GLU A 35 17.06 5.32 12.17
C GLU A 35 17.73 6.47 11.42
N GLN A 36 17.48 6.59 10.11
CA GLN A 36 18.22 7.47 9.20
C GLN A 36 17.34 8.53 8.55
N GLY A 37 16.02 8.48 8.78
CA GLY A 37 15.06 9.40 8.19
C GLY A 37 14.70 9.10 6.73
N PRO A 38 13.76 9.85 6.15
CA PRO A 38 13.28 9.66 4.79
C PRO A 38 14.35 9.89 3.71
N GLN A 39 15.40 10.66 3.97
CA GLN A 39 16.48 10.93 3.03
C GLN A 39 17.33 9.69 2.68
N ALA A 40 17.38 8.70 3.57
CA ALA A 40 18.10 7.44 3.37
C ALA A 40 17.30 6.42 2.55
N LEU A 41 16.02 6.71 2.30
CA LEU A 41 15.14 5.84 1.54
C LEU A 41 15.39 5.97 0.03
N PRO A 42 15.22 4.88 -0.74
CA PRO A 42 15.30 4.95 -2.20
C PRO A 42 14.29 5.95 -2.80
N LYS A 43 14.77 6.83 -3.69
CA LYS A 43 13.96 7.87 -4.35
C LYS A 43 12.94 7.33 -5.37
N ASP A 44 13.05 6.06 -5.74
CA ASP A 44 12.19 5.39 -6.73
C ASP A 44 10.97 4.69 -6.09
N MET A 45 10.70 4.94 -4.81
CA MET A 45 9.54 4.38 -4.12
C MET A 45 8.29 5.20 -4.41
N VAL A 46 7.18 4.48 -4.59
CA VAL A 46 5.88 5.06 -4.91
C VAL A 46 4.78 4.37 -4.10
N ILE A 47 3.74 5.14 -3.79
CA ILE A 47 2.52 4.60 -3.19
C ILE A 47 1.71 3.95 -4.30
N GLY A 48 1.50 2.64 -4.22
CA GLY A 48 0.81 1.87 -5.26
C GLY A 48 -0.71 1.89 -5.17
N THR A 49 -1.24 2.19 -3.97
CA THR A 49 -2.66 2.04 -3.62
C THR A 49 -3.27 3.39 -3.26
N SER A 50 -4.50 3.64 -3.72
CA SER A 50 -5.26 4.83 -3.35
C SER A 50 -6.21 4.55 -2.18
N THR A 51 -6.36 5.51 -1.26
CA THR A 51 -7.39 5.45 -0.21
C THR A 51 -8.73 6.01 -0.65
N SER A 52 -8.80 6.64 -1.83
CA SER A 52 -10.03 7.28 -2.32
C SER A 52 -11.17 6.28 -2.49
N ARG A 53 -12.36 6.64 -2.00
CA ARG A 53 -13.62 5.87 -2.05
C ARG A 53 -14.25 5.75 -3.45
N SER A 54 -13.45 5.82 -4.51
CA SER A 54 -13.96 5.74 -5.88
C SER A 54 -14.38 4.30 -6.23
N TRP A 55 -15.40 4.19 -7.07
CA TRP A 55 -15.81 2.90 -7.64
C TRP A 55 -14.67 2.21 -8.39
N ALA A 56 -13.86 2.98 -9.13
CA ALA A 56 -12.70 2.48 -9.84
C ALA A 56 -11.68 1.82 -8.89
N ASN A 57 -11.40 2.44 -7.74
CA ASN A 57 -10.50 1.85 -6.73
C ASN A 57 -11.09 0.61 -6.08
N CYS A 58 -12.41 0.58 -5.85
CA CYS A 58 -13.08 -0.62 -5.36
C CYS A 58 -12.93 -1.79 -6.35
N PHE A 59 -13.11 -1.51 -7.64
CA PHE A 59 -12.97 -2.49 -8.71
C PHE A 59 -11.53 -2.99 -8.87
N LEU A 60 -10.56 -2.09 -8.95
CA LEU A 60 -9.14 -2.46 -9.11
C LEU A 60 -8.64 -3.30 -7.94
N TRP A 61 -9.06 -2.96 -6.72
CA TRP A 61 -8.76 -3.76 -5.53
C TRP A 61 -9.40 -5.15 -5.61
N ALA A 62 -10.69 -5.22 -5.93
CA ALA A 62 -11.43 -6.49 -6.03
C ALA A 62 -10.84 -7.40 -7.13
N LYS A 63 -10.51 -6.83 -8.29
CA LYS A 63 -9.87 -7.56 -9.40
C LYS A 63 -8.52 -8.14 -8.98
N SER A 64 -7.66 -7.31 -8.36
CA SER A 64 -6.34 -7.75 -7.89
C SER A 64 -6.46 -8.85 -6.84
N TYR A 65 -7.43 -8.74 -5.93
CA TYR A 65 -7.68 -9.75 -4.91
C TYR A 65 -8.21 -11.06 -5.50
N CYS A 66 -9.21 -11.00 -6.38
CA CYS A 66 -9.80 -12.19 -7.00
C CYS A 66 -8.82 -12.93 -7.92
N ASP A 67 -7.93 -12.22 -8.61
CA ASP A 67 -6.87 -12.82 -9.45
C ASP A 67 -5.91 -13.72 -8.67
N ILE A 68 -5.71 -13.46 -7.37
CA ILE A 68 -4.85 -14.28 -6.51
C ILE A 68 -5.49 -15.66 -6.24
N PHE A 69 -6.82 -15.72 -6.14
CA PHE A 69 -7.51 -16.90 -5.62
C PHE A 69 -8.35 -17.67 -6.66
N LEU A 70 -8.75 -17.04 -7.77
CA LEU A 70 -9.70 -17.60 -8.73
C LEU A 70 -9.10 -17.71 -10.14
N PRO A 71 -8.58 -18.89 -10.55
CA PRO A 71 -7.97 -19.08 -11.86
C PRO A 71 -9.00 -19.19 -13.01
N ILE A 72 -10.29 -19.33 -12.70
CA ILE A 72 -11.36 -19.49 -13.70
C ILE A 72 -11.87 -18.11 -14.11
N PRO A 73 -11.69 -17.66 -15.38
CA PRO A 73 -11.95 -16.28 -15.77
C PRO A 73 -13.39 -15.83 -15.51
N LEU A 74 -14.40 -16.63 -15.88
CA LEU A 74 -15.80 -16.26 -15.73
C LEU A 74 -16.19 -16.09 -14.25
N VAL A 75 -15.78 -17.05 -13.41
CA VAL A 75 -16.05 -17.02 -11.96
C VAL A 75 -15.33 -15.83 -11.32
N ASN A 76 -14.09 -15.57 -11.73
CA ASN A 76 -13.31 -14.43 -11.26
C ASN A 76 -14.01 -13.10 -11.61
N TRP A 77 -14.50 -12.92 -12.84
CA TRP A 77 -15.23 -11.71 -13.23
C TRP A 77 -16.50 -11.48 -12.41
N VAL A 78 -17.28 -12.54 -12.17
CA VAL A 78 -18.50 -12.46 -11.34
C VAL A 78 -18.14 -12.15 -9.88
N ALA A 79 -17.11 -12.81 -9.34
CA ALA A 79 -16.64 -12.57 -7.98
C ALA A 79 -16.09 -11.15 -7.82
N ALA A 80 -15.28 -10.67 -8.75
CA ALA A 80 -14.74 -9.31 -8.74
C ALA A 80 -15.85 -8.27 -8.78
N ALA A 81 -16.88 -8.46 -9.61
CA ALA A 81 -18.05 -7.59 -9.63
C ALA A 81 -18.80 -7.57 -8.29
N LEU A 82 -19.06 -8.75 -7.70
CA LEU A 82 -19.73 -8.86 -6.41
C LEU A 82 -18.93 -8.20 -5.28
N VAL A 83 -17.63 -8.48 -5.20
CA VAL A 83 -16.72 -7.89 -4.20
C VAL A 83 -16.61 -6.38 -4.40
N THR A 84 -16.62 -5.89 -5.64
CA THR A 84 -16.63 -4.45 -5.94
C THR A 84 -17.88 -3.79 -5.35
N CYS A 85 -19.06 -4.35 -5.59
CA CYS A 85 -20.32 -3.85 -5.03
C CYS A 85 -20.28 -3.82 -3.49
N MET A 86 -19.87 -4.92 -2.86
CA MET A 86 -19.81 -5.01 -1.40
C MET A 86 -18.80 -4.02 -0.82
N ARG A 87 -17.59 -3.93 -1.40
CA ARG A 87 -16.57 -2.98 -0.96
C ARG A 87 -17.06 -1.54 -1.10
N TRP A 88 -17.77 -1.20 -2.18
CA TRP A 88 -18.34 0.13 -2.33
C TRP A 88 -19.35 0.45 -1.23
N LEU A 89 -20.29 -0.46 -0.98
CA LEU A 89 -21.30 -0.28 0.07
C LEU A 89 -20.64 -0.09 1.45
N VAL A 90 -19.60 -0.86 1.76
CA VAL A 90 -18.82 -0.71 3.00
C VAL A 90 -18.14 0.65 3.03
N MET A 91 -17.44 1.04 1.96
CA MET A 91 -16.72 2.34 1.93
C MET A 91 -17.65 3.54 2.08
N GLN A 92 -18.90 3.45 1.61
CA GLN A 92 -19.88 4.52 1.77
C GLN A 92 -20.59 4.52 3.12
N SER A 93 -20.67 3.36 3.79
CA SER A 93 -21.30 3.26 5.11
C SER A 93 -20.32 3.53 6.27
N CYS A 94 -19.02 3.32 6.06
CA CYS A 94 -18.00 3.61 7.05
C CYS A 94 -17.67 5.10 7.14
N LYS A 95 -17.53 5.61 8.37
CA LYS A 95 -17.06 6.97 8.64
C LYS A 95 -15.58 7.12 8.31
N ASP A 96 -15.16 8.32 7.90
CA ASP A 96 -13.74 8.66 7.82
C ASP A 96 -13.07 8.51 9.19
N PRO A 97 -11.86 7.92 9.25
CA PRO A 97 -11.05 7.98 10.45
C PRO A 97 -10.73 9.45 10.73
N VAL A 98 -11.06 9.92 11.93
CA VAL A 98 -10.70 11.28 12.38
C VAL A 98 -9.67 11.12 13.48
N TRP A 99 -8.50 11.71 13.27
CA TRP A 99 -7.47 11.76 14.30
C TRP A 99 -7.80 12.84 15.33
N PRO A 100 -7.45 12.65 16.62
CA PRO A 100 -7.53 13.71 17.60
C PRO A 100 -6.69 14.93 17.16
N ALA A 101 -7.17 16.15 17.45
CA ALA A 101 -6.53 17.38 17.01
C ALA A 101 -5.07 17.52 17.47
N GLU A 102 -4.74 16.97 18.65
CA GLU A 102 -3.37 16.90 19.18
C GLU A 102 -2.41 16.09 18.28
N ILE A 103 -2.90 14.99 17.70
CA ILE A 103 -2.13 14.13 16.79
C ILE A 103 -1.98 14.81 15.43
N GLU A 104 -3.03 15.44 14.92
CA GLU A 104 -2.98 16.18 13.66
C GLU A 104 -1.99 17.35 13.72
N ALA A 105 -1.96 18.08 14.85
CA ALA A 105 -1.01 19.17 15.06
C ALA A 105 0.45 18.67 15.14
N THR A 106 0.68 17.52 15.76
CA THR A 106 2.02 16.93 15.88
C THR A 106 2.50 16.27 14.57
N SER A 107 1.56 15.80 13.75
CA SER A 107 1.82 15.07 12.50
C SER A 107 1.64 15.93 11.25
N ALA A 108 1.64 17.26 11.41
CA ALA A 108 1.46 18.18 10.30
C ALA A 108 2.64 18.06 9.30
N ILE A 109 2.32 17.76 8.04
CA ILE A 109 3.30 17.67 6.97
C ILE A 109 3.72 19.09 6.58
N GLU A 110 5.02 19.35 6.49
CA GLU A 110 5.53 20.63 6.02
C GLU A 110 5.11 20.87 4.56
N PRO A 111 4.56 22.06 4.19
CA PRO A 111 4.03 22.31 2.86
C PRO A 111 4.98 22.10 1.68
N ASN A 112 6.30 22.01 1.93
CA ASN A 112 7.34 21.81 0.93
C ASN A 112 8.29 20.67 1.31
N ASP A 113 7.82 19.65 2.03
CA ASP A 113 8.64 18.49 2.38
C ASP A 113 9.14 17.80 1.09
N PRO A 114 10.46 17.80 0.80
CA PRO A 114 11.01 17.20 -0.40
C PRO A 114 10.90 15.68 -0.42
N HIS A 115 10.54 15.06 0.71
CA HIS A 115 10.37 13.63 0.88
C HIS A 115 8.91 13.18 0.90
N GLN A 116 7.96 14.09 0.77
CA GLN A 116 6.54 13.73 0.69
C GLN A 116 6.25 12.95 -0.60
N TRP A 117 5.66 11.77 -0.46
CA TRP A 117 5.18 11.00 -1.61
C TRP A 117 3.77 11.40 -2.01
N ALA A 118 3.55 11.51 -3.32
CA ALA A 118 2.25 11.80 -3.87
C ALA A 118 1.29 10.61 -3.65
N GLU A 119 0.16 10.88 -2.99
CA GLU A 119 -0.89 9.88 -2.86
C GLU A 119 -1.62 9.71 -4.21
N PRO A 120 -1.71 8.49 -4.74
CA PRO A 120 -2.39 8.26 -6.01
C PRO A 120 -3.90 8.43 -5.86
N LYS A 121 -4.56 9.02 -6.87
CA LYS A 121 -6.02 9.10 -6.96
C LYS A 121 -6.64 7.76 -7.34
N ILE A 122 -5.91 7.00 -8.16
CA ILE A 122 -6.30 5.67 -8.61
C ILE A 122 -5.18 4.68 -8.30
N THR A 123 -5.52 3.52 -7.74
CA THR A 123 -4.55 2.43 -7.54
C THR A 123 -3.82 2.11 -8.84
N GLY A 124 -2.49 2.09 -8.81
CA GLY A 124 -1.67 1.89 -10.01
C GLY A 124 -1.33 3.16 -10.81
N GLU A 125 -1.72 4.36 -10.35
CA GLU A 125 -1.48 5.61 -11.09
C GLU A 125 0.00 5.89 -11.40
N PHE A 126 0.92 5.40 -10.57
CA PHE A 126 2.37 5.49 -10.83
C PHE A 126 2.79 4.88 -12.18
N ALA A 127 2.01 3.94 -12.74
CA ALA A 127 2.29 3.32 -14.02
C ALA A 127 2.10 4.28 -15.22
N LYS A 128 1.53 5.47 -15.00
CA LYS A 128 1.47 6.53 -16.03
C LYS A 128 2.83 7.19 -16.29
N ASP A 129 3.76 7.11 -15.34
CA ASP A 129 5.13 7.59 -15.54
C ASP A 129 6.00 6.43 -16.06
N ASP A 130 6.38 6.52 -17.33
CA ASP A 130 7.20 5.50 -18.01
C ASP A 130 8.52 5.22 -17.30
N LYS A 131 9.14 6.24 -16.67
CA LYS A 131 10.41 6.07 -15.96
C LYS A 131 10.21 5.28 -14.68
N VAL A 132 9.17 5.62 -13.92
CA VAL A 132 8.80 4.90 -12.69
C VAL A 132 8.41 3.46 -13.01
N TRP A 133 7.60 3.26 -14.05
CA TRP A 133 7.19 1.94 -14.50
C TRP A 133 8.38 1.08 -14.94
N ALA A 134 9.29 1.64 -15.74
CA ALA A 134 10.52 0.94 -16.15
C ALA A 134 11.42 0.58 -14.96
N ALA A 135 11.57 1.48 -13.98
CA ALA A 135 12.33 1.23 -12.76
C ALA A 135 11.71 0.09 -11.93
N MET A 136 10.38 0.06 -11.82
CA MET A 136 9.65 -1.02 -11.14
C MET A 136 9.82 -2.37 -11.84
N LEU A 137 9.70 -2.41 -13.17
CA LEU A 137 9.93 -3.63 -13.95
C LEU A 137 11.37 -4.12 -13.81
N ALA A 138 12.35 -3.22 -13.82
CA ALA A 138 13.75 -3.57 -13.59
C ALA A 138 13.96 -4.14 -12.19
N ARG A 139 13.31 -3.57 -11.16
CA ARG A 139 13.34 -4.10 -9.78
C ARG A 139 12.70 -5.48 -9.70
N ALA A 140 11.57 -5.70 -10.39
CA ALA A 140 10.93 -7.00 -10.46
C ALA A 140 11.84 -8.06 -11.09
N LYS A 141 12.42 -7.77 -12.26
CA LYS A 141 13.37 -8.67 -12.93
C LYS A 141 14.60 -8.99 -12.07
N ARG A 142 15.10 -8.03 -11.28
CA ARG A 142 16.21 -8.27 -10.35
C ARG A 142 15.83 -9.26 -9.24
N ARG A 143 14.58 -9.27 -8.79
CA ARG A 143 14.08 -10.25 -7.80
C ARG A 143 13.99 -11.64 -8.40
N ASP A 144 13.35 -11.78 -9.55
CA ASP A 144 13.21 -13.08 -10.23
C ASP A 144 14.58 -13.73 -10.50
N LYS A 145 15.59 -12.91 -10.85
CA LYS A 145 16.96 -13.39 -11.05
C LYS A 145 17.68 -13.80 -9.76
N GLN A 146 17.27 -13.31 -8.59
CA GLN A 146 17.85 -13.70 -7.29
C GLN A 146 17.21 -14.98 -6.73
N GLU A 147 16.09 -15.43 -7.31
CA GLU A 147 15.35 -16.63 -6.89
C GLU A 147 15.72 -17.88 -7.71
N HIS A 148 16.58 -17.74 -8.72
CA HIS A 148 17.14 -18.81 -9.57
C HIS A 148 18.66 -18.88 -9.44
#